data_AF-A0A1H2Z215-F1
#
_entry.id   AF-A0A1H2Z215-F1
#
_cell.length_a   1.000
_cell.length_b   1.000
_cell.length_c   1.000
_cell.angle_alpha   90.00
_cell.angle_beta   90.00
_cell.angle_gamma   90.00
#
_symmetry.space_group_name_H-M   'P 1'
#
loop_
_entity.id
_entity.type
_entity.pdbx_description
1 polymer ?
#
loop_
_entity_poly.entity_id
_entity_poly.type
_entity_poly.pdbx_seq_one_letter_code
_entity_poly.pdbx_strand_id
1 'polypeptide(L)'
;MKYIDLRYDWRSMGVFAYVPLGISIFVFLILLLMGSDLSRVIQFSEMSLPLFASWWSILLMQEFLEQEGNETLFSYPLSRYKMGILRVFLFWGLYILVIAWVIGAKQWVDSPAPHFFSSLFLQLGYESLFYAMVGFLLIVLTKNTVWAMGIMFVYTSTQFLTHGNLIPWLNIYQLNTELLTVNQLLKPMVKVVIAGVICGGLAQWLLGRVRTFN
;
A
#
# COMPACT_ATOMS: atom_id res chain seq x y z
N MET A 1 -10.95 -27.30 6.44
CA MET A 1 -10.11 -26.23 5.83
C MET A 1 -9.98 -25.11 6.84
N LYS A 2 -8.78 -24.76 7.31
CA LYS A 2 -8.62 -23.59 8.21
C LYS A 2 -8.86 -22.30 7.41
N TYR A 3 -9.64 -21.40 7.99
CA TYR A 3 -10.00 -20.10 7.45
C TYR A 3 -8.86 -19.09 7.68
N ILE A 4 -8.82 -18.01 6.91
CA ILE A 4 -7.96 -16.85 7.22
C ILE A 4 -8.56 -16.19 8.46
N ASP A 5 -7.76 -16.04 9.51
CA ASP A 5 -8.14 -15.33 10.73
C ASP A 5 -7.47 -13.95 10.72
N LEU A 6 -8.20 -12.94 10.24
CA LEU A 6 -7.72 -11.56 10.19
C LEU A 6 -7.38 -11.00 11.59
N ARG A 7 -8.03 -11.51 12.64
CA ARG A 7 -7.76 -11.07 14.01
C ARG A 7 -6.42 -11.62 14.50
N TYR A 8 -6.10 -12.86 14.13
CA TYR A 8 -4.78 -13.42 14.36
C TYR A 8 -3.72 -12.64 13.58
N ASP A 9 -3.92 -12.42 12.28
CA ASP A 9 -2.98 -11.68 11.43
C ASP A 9 -2.75 -10.24 11.93
N TRP A 10 -3.78 -9.57 12.47
CA TRP A 10 -3.62 -8.25 13.08
C TRP A 10 -2.79 -8.30 14.37
N ARG A 11 -3.00 -9.32 15.20
CA ARG A 11 -2.29 -9.47 16.48
C ARG A 11 -0.82 -9.83 16.28
N SER A 12 -0.50 -10.64 15.28
CA SER A 12 0.89 -11.01 14.97
C SER A 12 1.75 -9.82 14.57
N MET A 13 1.18 -8.87 13.83
CA MET A 13 1.87 -7.61 13.48
C MET A 13 2.17 -6.71 14.70
N GLY A 14 1.55 -6.99 15.86
CA GLY A 14 1.79 -6.28 17.11
C GLY A 14 1.45 -4.79 17.05
N VAL A 15 2.23 -3.96 17.76
CA VAL A 15 2.01 -2.50 17.82
C VAL A 15 2.20 -1.84 16.45
N PHE A 16 3.06 -2.41 15.59
CA PHE A 16 3.32 -1.85 14.26
C PHE A 16 2.13 -1.96 13.30
N ALA A 17 1.13 -2.80 13.61
CA ALA A 17 -0.13 -2.85 12.87
C ALA A 17 -0.88 -1.51 12.86
N TYR A 18 -0.72 -0.71 13.92
CA TYR A 18 -1.43 0.56 14.12
C TYR A 18 -0.74 1.75 13.45
N VAL A 19 0.47 1.59 12.94
CA VAL A 19 1.25 2.70 12.33
C VAL A 19 0.52 3.32 11.13
N PRO A 20 0.00 2.56 10.15
CA PRO A 20 -0.76 3.15 9.04
C PRO A 20 -1.99 3.93 9.49
N LEU A 21 -2.65 3.51 10.58
CA LEU A 21 -3.80 4.22 11.15
C LEU A 21 -3.38 5.53 11.81
N GLY A 22 -2.35 5.49 12.66
CA GLY A 22 -1.82 6.69 13.33
C GLY A 22 -1.32 7.73 12.32
N ILE A 23 -0.65 7.28 11.26
CA ILE A 23 -0.18 8.18 10.19
C ILE A 23 -1.35 8.73 9.37
N SER A 24 -2.39 7.94 9.09
CA SER A 24 -3.57 8.44 8.39
C SER A 24 -4.30 9.52 9.19
N ILE A 25 -4.35 9.40 10.52
CA ILE A 25 -4.86 10.46 11.41
C ILE A 25 -3.96 11.70 11.33
N PHE A 26 -2.65 11.52 11.42
CA PHE A 26 -1.70 12.64 11.32
C PHE A 26 -1.80 13.37 9.97
N VAL A 27 -1.91 12.62 8.87
CA VAL A 27 -2.14 13.15 7.53
C VAL A 27 -3.43 13.95 7.51
N PHE A 28 -4.54 13.39 8.00
CA PHE A 28 -5.81 14.09 8.09
C PHE A 28 -5.71 15.43 8.83
N LEU A 29 -5.03 15.46 9.99
CA LEU A 29 -4.82 16.71 10.75
C LEU A 29 -4.02 17.75 9.94
N ILE A 30 -2.98 17.32 9.21
CA ILE A 30 -2.25 18.22 8.32
C ILE A 30 -3.14 18.74 7.19
N LEU A 31 -3.97 17.88 6.59
CA LEU A 31 -4.90 18.29 5.53
C LEU A 31 -5.90 19.34 6.03
N LEU A 32 -6.34 19.27 7.29
CA LEU A 32 -7.17 20.32 7.89
C LEU A 32 -6.42 21.65 8.02
N LEU A 33 -5.14 21.63 8.40
CA LEU A 33 -4.30 22.83 8.49
C LEU A 33 -4.03 23.48 7.12
N MET A 34 -4.05 22.69 6.05
CA MET A 34 -3.91 23.19 4.68
C MET A 34 -5.18 23.90 4.16
N GLY A 35 -6.31 23.73 4.84
CA GLY A 35 -7.58 24.38 4.48
C GLY A 35 -8.02 24.05 3.06
N SER A 36 -8.31 25.09 2.27
CA SER A 36 -8.80 24.98 0.89
C SER A 36 -7.71 24.99 -0.18
N ASP A 37 -6.42 24.95 0.19
CA ASP A 37 -5.32 24.82 -0.79
C ASP A 37 -5.32 23.42 -1.40
N LEU A 38 -6.10 23.26 -2.46
CA LEU A 38 -6.35 21.99 -3.14
C LEU A 38 -5.05 21.37 -3.68
N SER A 39 -4.14 22.18 -4.20
CA SER A 39 -2.87 21.70 -4.76
C SER A 39 -2.02 21.02 -3.70
N ARG A 40 -1.85 21.67 -2.54
CA ARG A 40 -1.10 21.10 -1.41
C ARG A 40 -1.77 19.86 -0.84
N VAL A 41 -3.10 19.88 -0.72
CA VAL A 41 -3.88 18.73 -0.24
C VAL A 41 -3.68 17.51 -1.13
N ILE A 42 -3.77 17.68 -2.45
CA ILE A 42 -3.58 16.60 -3.43
C ILE A 42 -2.16 16.04 -3.31
N GLN A 43 -1.14 16.88 -3.44
CA GLN A 43 0.27 16.45 -3.45
C GLN A 43 0.67 15.77 -2.14
N PHE A 44 0.23 16.31 -1.00
CA PHE A 44 0.55 15.72 0.30
C PHE A 44 -0.17 14.38 0.54
N SER A 45 -1.43 14.26 0.10
CA SER A 45 -2.19 13.01 0.19
C SER A 45 -1.55 11.92 -0.68
N GLU A 46 -1.17 12.28 -1.92
CA GLU A 46 -0.47 11.42 -2.87
C GLU A 46 0.90 10.96 -2.34
N MET A 47 1.63 11.84 -1.66
CA MET A 47 2.93 11.49 -1.07
C MET A 47 2.81 10.50 0.09
N SER A 48 1.83 10.74 0.95
CA SER A 48 1.78 10.10 2.26
C SER A 48 0.98 8.80 2.26
N LEU A 49 -0.26 8.81 1.77
CA LEU A 49 -1.20 7.71 1.99
C LEU A 49 -0.84 6.42 1.23
N PRO A 50 -0.56 6.43 -0.08
CA PRO A 50 -0.29 5.19 -0.82
C PRO A 50 0.85 4.36 -0.24
N LEU A 51 1.92 5.02 0.24
CA LEU A 51 3.09 4.36 0.81
C LEU A 51 2.72 3.42 1.96
N PHE A 52 1.85 3.84 2.89
CA PHE A 52 1.55 3.04 4.07
C PHE A 52 0.69 1.80 3.78
N ALA A 53 0.17 1.64 2.56
CA ALA A 53 -0.41 0.39 2.12
C ALA A 53 0.62 -0.75 2.06
N SER A 54 1.89 -0.44 1.75
CA SER A 54 2.97 -1.44 1.75
C SER A 54 3.32 -1.92 3.16
N TRP A 55 2.98 -1.13 4.20
CA TRP A 55 3.32 -1.43 5.58
C TRP A 55 2.67 -2.74 6.04
N TRP A 56 1.36 -2.88 5.82
CA TRP A 56 0.66 -4.11 6.17
C TRP A 56 1.08 -5.29 5.28
N SER A 57 1.33 -5.09 3.99
CA SER A 57 1.76 -6.20 3.13
C SER A 57 3.14 -6.74 3.51
N ILE A 58 4.04 -5.88 4.00
CA ILE A 58 5.35 -6.29 4.53
C ILE A 58 5.20 -7.02 5.86
N LEU A 59 4.52 -6.40 6.85
CA LEU A 59 4.40 -6.98 8.20
C LEU A 59 3.63 -8.30 8.24
N LEU A 60 2.64 -8.47 7.37
CA LEU A 60 1.92 -9.74 7.22
C LEU A 60 2.83 -10.92 6.90
N MET A 61 3.97 -10.67 6.25
CA MET A 61 4.91 -11.71 5.83
C MET A 61 6.09 -11.88 6.81
N GLN A 62 6.22 -10.99 7.80
CA GLN A 62 7.36 -10.97 8.72
C GLN A 62 7.51 -12.29 9.49
N GLU A 63 6.43 -12.80 10.09
CA GLU A 63 6.45 -14.08 10.81
C GLU A 63 6.81 -15.26 9.90
N PHE A 64 6.44 -15.20 8.62
CA PHE A 64 6.67 -16.29 7.68
C PHE A 64 8.08 -16.30 7.11
N LEU A 65 8.70 -15.13 6.93
CA LEU A 65 9.93 -14.98 6.17
C LEU A 65 11.15 -14.60 7.01
N GLU A 66 10.95 -13.95 8.15
CA GLU A 66 12.05 -13.38 8.96
C GLU A 66 12.26 -14.13 10.29
N GLN A 67 11.22 -14.72 10.89
CA GLN A 67 11.35 -15.45 12.15
C GLN A 67 11.96 -16.85 11.99
N GLU A 68 12.84 -17.22 12.91
CA GLU A 68 13.39 -18.58 13.04
C GLU A 68 12.29 -19.58 13.43
N GLY A 69 12.27 -20.77 12.80
CA GLY A 69 11.26 -21.82 13.06
C GLY A 69 10.00 -21.74 12.20
N ASN A 70 9.97 -20.82 11.23
CA ASN A 70 8.94 -20.67 10.20
C ASN A 70 8.66 -21.93 9.35
N GLU A 71 9.56 -22.91 9.34
CA GLU A 71 9.36 -24.22 8.69
C GLU A 71 8.11 -24.96 9.20
N THR A 72 7.78 -24.77 10.48
CA THR A 72 6.57 -25.33 11.10
C THR A 72 5.29 -24.67 10.58
N LEU A 73 5.34 -23.38 10.24
CA LEU A 73 4.19 -22.64 9.68
C LEU A 73 3.82 -23.13 8.28
N PHE A 74 4.81 -23.52 7.47
CA PHE A 74 4.60 -24.11 6.15
C PHE A 74 4.15 -25.58 6.20
N SER A 75 4.25 -26.22 7.36
CA SER A 75 3.75 -27.59 7.58
C SER A 75 2.23 -27.63 7.81
N TYR A 76 1.60 -26.49 8.11
CA TYR A 76 0.14 -26.44 8.19
C TYR A 76 -0.51 -26.57 6.80
N PRO A 77 -1.67 -27.23 6.70
CA PRO A 77 -2.38 -27.44 5.43
C PRO A 77 -3.12 -26.17 4.96
N LEU A 78 -2.40 -25.04 4.91
CA LEU A 78 -2.87 -23.79 4.34
C LEU A 78 -2.31 -23.66 2.92
N SER A 79 -3.18 -23.29 1.98
CA SER A 79 -2.74 -23.02 0.61
C SER A 79 -1.81 -21.80 0.61
N ARG A 80 -0.65 -21.91 -0.06
CA ARG A 80 0.33 -20.81 -0.22
C ARG A 80 -0.29 -19.56 -0.87
N TYR A 81 -1.33 -19.74 -1.68
CA TYR A 81 -2.10 -18.62 -2.26
C TYR A 81 -2.88 -17.85 -1.19
N LYS A 82 -3.48 -18.57 -0.23
CA LYS A 82 -4.19 -17.97 0.91
C LYS A 82 -3.25 -17.33 1.92
N MET A 83 -1.98 -17.78 1.98
CA MET A 83 -0.97 -17.20 2.86
C MET A 83 -0.32 -15.95 2.28
N GLY A 84 -0.21 -15.83 0.95
CA GLY A 84 0.36 -14.65 0.30
C GLY A 84 -0.69 -13.66 -0.17
N ILE A 85 -0.95 -13.69 -1.48
CA ILE A 85 -1.67 -12.64 -2.22
C ILE A 85 -3.07 -12.36 -1.68
N LEU A 86 -3.81 -13.37 -1.21
CA LEU A 86 -5.16 -13.17 -0.68
C LEU A 86 -5.15 -12.30 0.58
N ARG A 87 -4.20 -12.50 1.50
CA ARG A 87 -4.07 -11.67 2.71
C ARG A 87 -3.67 -10.25 2.37
N VAL A 88 -2.73 -10.09 1.44
CA VAL A 88 -2.31 -8.77 0.94
C VAL A 88 -3.51 -8.00 0.37
N PHE A 89 -4.36 -8.65 -0.44
CA PHE A 89 -5.58 -8.03 -0.95
C PHE A 89 -6.60 -7.70 0.14
N LEU A 90 -6.78 -8.57 1.14
CA LEU A 90 -7.71 -8.29 2.25
C LEU A 90 -7.26 -7.07 3.06
N PHE A 91 -5.96 -6.97 3.39
CA PHE A 91 -5.43 -5.83 4.12
C PHE A 91 -5.34 -4.56 3.27
N TRP A 92 -5.07 -4.67 1.96
CA TRP A 92 -5.25 -3.55 1.04
C TRP A 92 -6.70 -3.07 1.03
N GLY A 93 -7.68 -3.98 1.00
CA GLY A 93 -9.10 -3.65 1.10
C GLY A 93 -9.46 -2.92 2.40
N LEU A 94 -8.88 -3.33 3.53
CA LEU A 94 -8.99 -2.58 4.80
C LEU A 94 -8.35 -1.19 4.70
N TYR A 95 -7.22 -1.08 4.00
CA TYR A 95 -6.50 0.20 3.86
C TYR A 95 -7.26 1.18 2.96
N ILE A 96 -7.96 0.67 1.95
CA ILE A 96 -8.88 1.45 1.12
C ILE A 96 -9.97 2.11 1.95
N LEU A 97 -10.47 1.44 3.01
CA LEU A 97 -11.43 2.06 3.93
C LEU A 97 -10.82 3.22 4.73
N VAL A 98 -9.53 3.12 5.08
CA VAL A 98 -8.79 4.20 5.75
C VAL A 98 -8.63 5.40 4.81
N ILE A 99 -8.25 5.16 3.55
CA ILE A 99 -8.19 6.21 2.52
C ILE A 99 -9.56 6.88 2.33
N ALA A 100 -10.62 6.07 2.20
CA ALA A 100 -11.99 6.59 2.09
C ALA A 100 -12.37 7.46 3.29
N TRP A 101 -11.99 7.04 4.51
CA TRP A 101 -12.23 7.83 5.71
C TRP A 101 -11.49 9.17 5.68
N VAL A 102 -10.18 9.19 5.37
CA VAL A 102 -9.40 10.45 5.34
C VAL A 102 -9.96 11.43 4.30
N ILE A 103 -10.17 10.98 3.06
CA ILE A 103 -10.66 11.85 1.98
C ILE A 103 -12.11 12.26 2.22
N GLY A 104 -12.96 11.32 2.68
CA GLY A 104 -14.36 11.57 2.98
C GLY A 104 -14.53 12.58 4.12
N ALA A 105 -13.71 12.45 5.17
CA ALA A 105 -13.68 13.41 6.28
C ALA A 105 -13.24 14.80 5.79
N LYS A 106 -12.20 14.89 4.95
CA LYS A 106 -11.76 16.17 4.36
C LYS A 106 -12.84 16.81 3.48
N GLN A 107 -13.53 16.01 2.67
CA GLN A 107 -14.66 16.46 1.85
C GLN A 107 -15.77 17.04 2.72
N TRP A 108 -16.10 16.36 3.83
CA TRP A 108 -17.16 16.78 4.74
C TRP A 108 -16.86 18.11 5.43
N VAL A 109 -15.61 18.32 5.86
CA VAL A 109 -15.23 19.51 6.65
C VAL A 109 -15.17 20.77 5.79
N ASP A 110 -14.50 20.72 4.64
CA ASP A 110 -14.19 21.94 3.86
C ASP A 110 -14.85 21.99 2.47
N SER A 111 -15.52 20.92 2.03
CA SER A 111 -16.15 20.80 0.69
C SER A 111 -15.28 21.39 -0.44
N PRO A 112 -14.00 20.94 -0.58
CA PRO A 112 -12.98 21.65 -1.37
C PRO A 112 -13.30 21.75 -2.87
N ALA A 113 -13.98 20.75 -3.44
CA ALA A 113 -14.40 20.76 -4.84
C ALA A 113 -15.48 19.68 -5.10
N PRO A 114 -16.30 19.83 -6.15
CA PRO A 114 -17.10 18.72 -6.68
C PRO A 114 -16.17 17.60 -7.16
N HIS A 115 -16.58 16.35 -6.95
CA HIS A 115 -15.83 15.13 -7.34
C HIS A 115 -14.47 14.90 -6.65
N PHE A 116 -14.07 15.74 -5.68
CA PHE A 116 -12.83 15.58 -4.92
C PHE A 116 -12.66 14.17 -4.34
N PHE A 117 -13.71 13.65 -3.69
CA PHE A 117 -13.71 12.30 -3.15
C PHE A 117 -13.44 11.25 -4.22
N SER A 118 -14.25 11.21 -5.29
CA SER A 118 -14.14 10.18 -6.33
C SER A 118 -12.79 10.19 -7.04
N SER A 119 -12.25 11.37 -7.31
CA SER A 119 -10.98 11.53 -8.03
C SER A 119 -9.80 11.09 -7.16
N LEU A 120 -9.67 11.63 -5.95
CA LEU A 120 -8.56 11.26 -5.07
C LEU A 120 -8.69 9.83 -4.55
N PHE A 121 -9.91 9.35 -4.27
CA PHE A 121 -10.10 7.97 -3.84
C PHE A 121 -9.64 6.98 -4.92
N LEU A 122 -9.95 7.26 -6.19
CA LEU A 122 -9.48 6.44 -7.30
C LEU A 122 -7.96 6.52 -7.43
N GLN A 123 -7.39 7.73 -7.40
CA GLN A 123 -5.95 7.97 -7.52
C GLN A 123 -5.15 7.23 -6.44
N LEU A 124 -5.44 7.54 -5.17
CA LEU A 124 -4.75 6.91 -4.05
C LEU A 124 -5.08 5.41 -3.96
N GLY A 125 -6.24 4.98 -4.44
CA GLY A 125 -6.64 3.58 -4.48
C GLY A 125 -5.75 2.72 -5.38
N TYR A 126 -5.46 3.16 -6.61
CA TYR A 126 -4.59 2.39 -7.49
C TYR A 126 -3.11 2.52 -7.10
N GLU A 127 -2.68 3.67 -6.59
CA GLU A 127 -1.31 3.86 -6.10
C GLU A 127 -1.04 2.98 -4.87
N SER A 128 -1.97 2.96 -3.91
CA SER A 128 -1.87 2.10 -2.72
C SER A 128 -1.86 0.61 -3.08
N LEU A 129 -2.59 0.20 -4.13
CA LEU A 129 -2.54 -1.17 -4.62
C LEU A 129 -1.14 -1.51 -5.12
N PHE A 130 -0.52 -0.63 -5.91
CA PHE A 130 0.86 -0.82 -6.37
C PHE A 130 1.82 -0.93 -5.19
N TYR A 131 1.74 0.00 -4.22
CA TYR A 131 2.56 -0.03 -3.01
C TYR A 131 2.39 -1.33 -2.21
N ALA A 132 1.16 -1.80 -2.03
CA ALA A 132 0.89 -3.07 -1.34
C ALA A 132 1.56 -4.26 -2.05
N MET A 133 1.48 -4.32 -3.39
CA MET A 133 2.05 -5.41 -4.19
C MET A 133 3.58 -5.36 -4.28
N VAL A 134 4.16 -4.16 -4.40
CA VAL A 134 5.63 -3.99 -4.37
C VAL A 134 6.18 -4.30 -2.98
N GLY A 135 5.51 -3.84 -1.92
CA GLY A 135 5.88 -4.21 -0.54
C GLY A 135 5.89 -5.72 -0.34
N PHE A 136 4.87 -6.41 -0.85
CA PHE A 136 4.82 -7.88 -0.82
C PHE A 136 5.98 -8.53 -1.59
N LEU A 137 6.30 -8.02 -2.79
CA LEU A 137 7.45 -8.51 -3.56
C LEU A 137 8.77 -8.30 -2.81
N LEU A 138 8.98 -7.11 -2.24
CA LEU A 138 10.23 -6.76 -1.56
C LEU A 138 10.45 -7.60 -0.31
N ILE A 139 9.43 -7.84 0.52
CA ILE A 139 9.60 -8.69 1.70
C ILE A 139 9.89 -10.14 1.31
N VAL A 140 9.30 -10.64 0.22
CA VAL A 140 9.62 -11.99 -0.31
C VAL A 140 11.07 -12.09 -0.81
N LEU A 141 11.59 -11.04 -1.45
CA LEU A 141 12.95 -11.00 -1.98
C LEU A 141 14.00 -10.80 -0.89
N THR A 142 13.76 -9.84 0.02
CA THR A 142 14.73 -9.42 1.04
C THR A 142 14.71 -10.32 2.27
N LYS A 143 13.55 -10.93 2.58
CA LYS A 143 13.29 -11.65 3.83
C LYS A 143 13.65 -10.85 5.08
N ASN A 144 13.57 -9.53 4.97
CA ASN A 144 13.92 -8.61 6.03
C ASN A 144 13.02 -7.38 5.98
N THR A 145 12.26 -7.17 7.04
CA THR A 145 11.26 -6.09 7.13
C THR A 145 11.91 -4.71 6.98
N VAL A 146 13.08 -4.50 7.59
CA VAL A 146 13.78 -3.20 7.56
C VAL A 146 14.23 -2.85 6.15
N TRP A 147 14.82 -3.80 5.42
CA TRP A 147 15.23 -3.59 4.03
C TRP A 147 14.03 -3.35 3.11
N ALA A 148 12.97 -4.15 3.24
CA ALA A 148 11.76 -3.97 2.43
C ALA A 148 11.15 -2.58 2.63
N MET A 149 10.99 -2.14 3.88
CA MET A 149 10.47 -0.79 4.18
C MET A 149 11.43 0.30 3.70
N GLY A 150 12.74 0.16 3.93
CA GLY A 150 13.75 1.14 3.52
C GLY A 150 13.75 1.39 2.01
N ILE A 151 13.64 0.33 1.21
CA ILE A 151 13.54 0.45 -0.26
C ILE A 151 12.27 1.21 -0.68
N MET A 152 11.14 0.95 -0.01
CA MET A 152 9.89 1.68 -0.29
C MET A 152 10.01 3.18 0.00
N PHE A 153 10.60 3.54 1.14
CA PHE A 153 10.87 4.94 1.48
C PHE A 153 11.80 5.61 0.46
N VAL A 154 12.92 4.95 0.12
CA VAL A 154 13.86 5.47 -0.89
C VAL A 154 13.16 5.66 -2.23
N TYR A 155 12.35 4.70 -2.66
CA TYR A 155 11.56 4.81 -3.89
C TYR A 155 10.62 6.01 -3.84
N THR A 156 9.79 6.15 -2.80
CA THR A 156 8.86 7.27 -2.65
C THR A 156 9.59 8.61 -2.66
N SER A 157 10.61 8.78 -1.82
CA SER A 157 11.40 10.02 -1.74
C SER A 157 12.06 10.35 -3.07
N THR A 158 12.62 9.35 -3.76
CA THR A 158 13.27 9.56 -5.06
C THR A 158 12.27 10.00 -6.12
N GLN A 159 11.10 9.38 -6.20
CA GLN A 159 10.08 9.76 -7.18
C GLN A 159 9.55 11.17 -6.91
N PHE A 160 9.30 11.55 -5.66
CA PHE A 160 8.85 12.90 -5.32
C PHE A 160 9.92 13.96 -5.56
N LEU A 161 11.16 13.74 -5.10
CA LEU A 161 12.24 14.72 -5.26
C LEU A 161 12.60 14.96 -6.73
N THR A 162 12.51 13.92 -7.56
CA THR A 162 12.85 14.01 -8.99
C THR A 162 11.64 14.29 -9.88
N HIS A 163 10.46 14.50 -9.29
CA HIS A 163 9.20 14.64 -10.00
C HIS A 163 8.95 13.51 -11.02
N GLY A 164 9.33 12.29 -10.65
CA GLY A 164 9.22 11.10 -11.50
C GLY A 164 10.24 11.01 -12.64
N ASN A 165 11.14 11.97 -12.80
CA ASN A 165 12.04 12.02 -13.96
C ASN A 165 13.23 11.04 -13.86
N LEU A 166 13.61 10.59 -12.67
CA LEU A 166 14.74 9.67 -12.54
C LEU A 166 14.43 8.27 -13.07
N ILE A 167 13.22 7.77 -12.81
CA ILE A 167 12.77 6.45 -13.27
C ILE A 167 11.35 6.56 -13.85
N PRO A 168 11.18 7.20 -15.03
CA PRO A 168 9.86 7.56 -15.56
C PRO A 168 8.95 6.36 -15.84
N TRP A 169 9.53 5.20 -16.18
CA TRP A 169 8.75 4.00 -16.46
C TRP A 169 8.11 3.41 -15.18
N LEU A 170 8.75 3.58 -14.02
CA LEU A 170 8.20 3.16 -12.72
C LEU A 170 7.41 4.26 -12.02
N ASN A 171 7.47 5.51 -12.47
CA ASN A 171 6.68 6.56 -11.82
C ASN A 171 5.18 6.24 -11.87
N ILE A 172 4.60 6.15 -10.68
CA ILE A 172 3.15 5.92 -10.47
C ILE A 172 2.42 7.21 -10.12
N TYR A 173 3.16 8.24 -9.70
CA TYR A 173 2.61 9.50 -9.24
C TYR A 173 2.22 10.39 -10.43
N GLN A 174 1.09 11.06 -10.29
CA GLN A 174 0.63 12.10 -11.20
C GLN A 174 1.21 13.47 -10.83
N LEU A 175 1.49 13.71 -9.54
CA LEU A 175 2.05 14.98 -9.03
C LEU A 175 1.24 16.20 -9.48
N ASN A 176 -0.07 16.02 -9.59
CA ASN A 176 -0.99 17.02 -10.12
C ASN A 176 -1.23 18.14 -9.10
N THR A 177 -1.24 19.38 -9.58
CA THR A 177 -1.60 20.58 -8.80
C THR A 177 -3.09 20.85 -8.80
N GLU A 178 -3.82 20.21 -9.72
CA GLU A 178 -5.26 20.37 -9.91
C GLU A 178 -5.96 19.03 -9.82
N LEU A 179 -7.24 19.04 -9.46
CA LEU A 179 -8.02 17.81 -9.37
C LEU A 179 -8.24 17.20 -10.76
N LEU A 180 -7.67 16.01 -10.98
CA LEU A 180 -7.91 15.25 -12.20
C LEU A 180 -9.31 14.63 -12.16
N THR A 181 -9.99 14.63 -13.30
CA THR A 181 -11.26 13.92 -13.45
C THR A 181 -11.03 12.41 -13.51
N VAL A 182 -12.04 11.61 -13.13
CA VAL A 182 -11.99 10.14 -13.18
C VAL A 182 -11.55 9.64 -14.57
N ASN A 183 -12.03 10.27 -15.64
CA ASN A 183 -11.68 9.88 -17.01
C ASN A 183 -10.19 10.10 -17.32
N GLN A 184 -9.59 11.17 -16.81
CA GLN A 184 -8.16 11.44 -16.96
C GLN A 184 -7.30 10.44 -16.17
N LEU A 185 -7.85 9.89 -15.08
CA LEU A 185 -7.16 8.91 -14.23
C LEU A 185 -7.20 7.47 -14.77
N LEU A 186 -8.07 7.14 -15.73
CA LEU A 186 -8.21 5.76 -16.23
C LEU A 186 -6.91 5.24 -16.88
N LYS A 187 -6.26 6.06 -17.73
CA LYS A 187 -5.02 5.66 -18.40
C LYS A 187 -3.86 5.41 -17.43
N PRO A 188 -3.52 6.33 -16.49
CA PRO A 188 -2.47 6.06 -15.51
C PRO A 188 -2.84 4.91 -14.58
N MET A 189 -4.11 4.80 -14.16
CA MET A 189 -4.59 3.69 -13.34
C MET A 189 -4.28 2.34 -13.99
N VAL A 190 -4.61 2.14 -15.27
CA VAL A 190 -4.35 0.87 -15.96
C VAL A 190 -2.86 0.51 -15.95
N LYS A 191 -1.98 1.49 -16.23
CA LYS A 191 -0.52 1.29 -16.18
C LYS A 191 -0.07 0.82 -14.79
N VAL A 192 -0.51 1.51 -13.74
CA VAL A 192 -0.08 1.25 -12.35
C VAL A 192 -0.66 -0.07 -11.84
N VAL A 193 -1.92 -0.37 -12.14
CA VAL A 193 -2.56 -1.64 -11.77
C VAL A 193 -1.88 -2.83 -12.44
N ILE A 194 -1.55 -2.74 -13.74
CA ILE A 194 -0.83 -3.80 -14.44
C ILE A 194 0.54 -4.04 -13.78
N ALA A 195 1.30 -2.97 -13.49
CA ALA A 195 2.58 -3.09 -12.80
C ALA A 195 2.43 -3.74 -11.42
N GLY A 196 1.43 -3.34 -10.64
CA GLY A 196 1.11 -3.94 -9.35
C GLY A 196 0.74 -5.42 -9.45
N VAL A 197 -0.07 -5.81 -10.44
CA VAL A 197 -0.45 -7.22 -10.69
C VAL A 197 0.77 -8.06 -11.06
N ILE A 198 1.67 -7.53 -11.89
CA ILE A 198 2.93 -8.21 -12.24
C ILE A 198 3.78 -8.41 -10.97
N CYS A 199 3.95 -7.38 -10.14
CA CYS A 199 4.70 -7.48 -8.88
C CYS A 199 4.08 -8.49 -7.93
N GLY A 200 2.76 -8.46 -7.72
CA GLY A 200 2.04 -9.39 -6.85
C GLY A 200 2.09 -10.83 -7.36
N GLY A 201 1.98 -11.04 -8.67
CA GLY A 201 2.12 -12.34 -9.31
C GLY A 201 3.53 -12.93 -9.15
N LEU A 202 4.56 -12.11 -9.36
CA LEU A 202 5.96 -12.50 -9.13
C LEU A 202 6.22 -12.82 -7.66
N ALA A 203 5.73 -11.99 -6.73
CA ALA A 203 5.85 -12.21 -5.30
C ALA A 203 5.21 -13.55 -4.88
N GLN A 204 3.99 -13.81 -5.36
CA GLN A 204 3.27 -15.06 -5.08
C GLN A 204 3.99 -16.28 -5.67
N TRP A 205 4.55 -16.16 -6.88
CA TRP A 205 5.33 -17.23 -7.51
C TRP A 205 6.62 -17.52 -6.74
N LEU A 206 7.35 -16.50 -6.31
CA LEU A 206 8.55 -16.62 -5.48
C LEU A 206 8.24 -17.24 -4.12
N LEU A 207 7.19 -16.77 -3.44
CA LEU A 207 6.72 -17.33 -2.18
C LEU A 207 6.37 -18.82 -2.33
N GLY A 208 5.78 -19.19 -3.48
CA GLY A 208 5.49 -20.56 -3.85
C GLY A 208 6.74 -21.46 -3.96
N ARG A 209 7.92 -20.89 -4.20
CA ARG A 209 9.20 -21.61 -4.36
C ARG A 209 10.12 -21.57 -3.15
N VAL A 210 9.76 -20.84 -2.10
CA VAL A 210 10.49 -20.90 -0.83
C VAL A 210 10.43 -22.35 -0.34
N ARG A 211 11.60 -23.00 -0.29
CA ARG A 211 11.79 -24.38 0.17
C ARG A 211 11.85 -24.36 1.69
N THR A 212 11.01 -25.18 2.32
CA THR A 212 11.27 -25.71 3.66
C THR A 212 12.39 -26.73 3.52
N PHE A 213 13.43 -26.66 4.35
CA PHE A 213 14.36 -27.79 4.42
C PHE A 213 13.58 -29.01 4.93
N ASN A 214 13.76 -30.14 4.25
CA ASN A 214 13.28 -31.45 4.70
C ASN A 214 14.24 -32.00 5.73
#